data_AF-A0A225DDH0-F1
#
_entry.id   AF-A0A225DDH0-F1
#
_cell.length_a   1.000
_cell.length_b   1.000
_cell.length_c   1.000
_cell.angle_alpha   90.00
_cell.angle_beta   90.00
_cell.angle_gamma   90.00
#
_symmetry.space_group_name_H-M   'P 1'
#
loop_
_entity.id
_entity.type
_entity.pdbx_description
1 polymer ?
#
loop_
_entity_poly.entity_id
_entity_poly.type
_entity_poly.pdbx_seq_one_letter_code
_entity_poly.pdbx_strand_id
1 'polypeptide(L)'
;MSRILLALTLVLMSALAAPAASIPERDALMRRAAAVRPNEGDFRWQQIPWQIDPAEALKLARDEQRPLFVWLAGGRDRDGSPLERC
;
A
#
# COMPACT_ATOMS: atom_id res chain seq x y z
N MET A 1 -26.19 -20.67 36.66
CA MET A 1 -24.91 -20.05 36.26
C MET A 1 -24.78 -19.73 34.75
N SER A 2 -25.59 -20.32 33.85
CA SER A 2 -25.43 -20.14 32.39
C SER A 2 -25.95 -18.81 31.80
N ARG A 3 -27.00 -18.19 32.38
CA ARG A 3 -27.64 -16.98 31.80
C ARG A 3 -26.84 -15.68 31.98
N ILE A 4 -26.06 -15.58 33.06
CA ILE A 4 -25.29 -14.37 33.39
C ILE A 4 -24.05 -14.28 32.49
N LEU A 5 -23.39 -15.40 32.19
CA LEU A 5 -22.27 -15.45 31.24
C LEU A 5 -22.72 -15.13 29.79
N LEU A 6 -23.91 -15.59 29.38
CA LEU A 6 -24.47 -15.30 28.06
C LEU A 6 -24.81 -13.80 27.90
N ALA A 7 -25.36 -13.18 28.95
CA ALA A 7 -25.66 -11.75 28.92
C ALA A 7 -24.39 -10.90 28.88
N LEU A 8 -23.33 -11.28 29.62
CA LEU A 8 -22.06 -10.56 29.61
C LEU A 8 -21.34 -10.64 28.25
N THR A 9 -21.38 -11.82 27.61
CA THR A 9 -20.77 -11.99 26.27
C THR A 9 -21.51 -11.21 25.20
N LEU A 10 -22.84 -11.13 25.26
CA LEU A 10 -23.63 -10.34 24.31
C LEU A 10 -23.39 -8.83 24.46
N VAL A 11 -23.27 -8.33 25.69
CA VAL A 11 -22.98 -6.91 25.97
C VAL A 11 -21.56 -6.54 25.56
N LEU A 12 -20.58 -7.43 25.79
CA LEU A 12 -19.20 -7.20 25.39
C LEU A 12 -19.02 -7.21 23.86
N MET A 13 -19.74 -8.08 23.14
CA MET A 13 -19.77 -8.04 21.66
C MET A 13 -20.42 -6.77 21.11
N SER A 14 -21.47 -6.27 21.77
CA SER A 14 -22.17 -5.05 21.34
C SER A 14 -21.30 -3.79 21.50
N ALA A 15 -20.47 -3.73 22.54
CA ALA A 15 -19.54 -2.63 22.76
C ALA A 15 -18.41 -2.57 21.72
N LEU A 16 -18.02 -3.71 21.14
CA LEU A 16 -16.99 -3.79 20.11
C LEU A 16 -17.50 -3.39 18.71
N ALA A 17 -18.83 -3.38 18.52
CA ALA A 17 -19.48 -3.06 17.25
C ALA A 17 -19.86 -1.57 17.09
N ALA A 18 -19.56 -0.73 18.09
CA ALA A 18 -19.82 0.70 18.00
C ALA A 18 -18.94 1.31 16.89
N PRO A 19 -19.53 1.88 15.82
CA PRO A 19 -18.74 2.52 14.79
C PRO A 19 -17.97 3.69 15.40
N ALA A 20 -16.65 3.74 15.15
CA ALA A 20 -15.83 4.86 15.57
C ALA A 20 -16.46 6.16 15.05
N ALA A 21 -16.70 7.13 15.95
CA ALA A 21 -17.25 8.42 15.58
C ALA A 21 -16.38 9.03 14.46
N SER A 22 -17.02 9.42 13.36
CA SER A 22 -16.30 9.98 12.22
C SER A 22 -15.89 11.43 12.54
N ILE A 23 -14.73 11.84 12.04
CA ILE A 23 -14.24 13.22 12.18
C ILE A 23 -14.63 13.92 10.87
N PRO A 24 -15.58 14.89 10.87
CA PRO A 24 -16.12 15.45 9.65
C PRO A 24 -15.06 16.05 8.70
N GLU A 25 -14.02 16.65 9.27
CA GLU A 25 -12.88 17.19 8.51
C GLU A 25 -12.09 16.09 7.79
N ARG A 26 -11.80 14.98 8.47
CA ARG A 26 -11.17 13.80 7.87
C ARG A 26 -12.03 13.26 6.72
N ASP A 27 -13.34 13.16 6.91
CA ASP A 27 -14.24 12.62 5.88
C ASP A 27 -14.31 13.54 4.66
N ALA A 28 -14.28 14.86 4.87
CA ALA A 28 -14.17 15.83 3.77
C ALA A 28 -12.83 15.69 3.02
N LEU A 29 -11.71 15.53 3.74
CA LEU A 29 -10.40 15.29 3.12
C LEU A 29 -10.36 13.97 2.34
N MET A 30 -10.88 12.88 2.90
CA MET A 30 -10.91 11.58 2.25
C MET A 30 -11.77 11.60 0.98
N ARG A 31 -12.91 12.29 0.98
CA ARG A 31 -13.73 12.47 -0.22
C ARG A 31 -13.00 13.22 -1.33
N ARG A 32 -12.23 14.26 -0.98
CA ARG A 32 -11.39 15.00 -1.95
C ARG A 32 -10.23 14.13 -2.45
N ALA A 33 -9.57 13.41 -1.55
CA ALA A 33 -8.46 12.53 -1.88
C ALA A 33 -8.89 11.34 -2.75
N ALA A 34 -10.13 10.85 -2.62
CA ALA A 34 -10.62 9.71 -3.37
C ALA A 34 -10.50 9.88 -4.89
N ALA A 35 -10.61 11.12 -5.40
CA ALA A 35 -10.46 11.41 -6.84
C ALA A 35 -9.02 11.26 -7.36
N VAL A 36 -8.02 11.36 -6.49
CA VAL A 36 -6.59 11.31 -6.86
C VAL A 36 -5.85 10.13 -6.22
N ARG A 37 -6.53 9.36 -5.37
CA ARG A 37 -5.95 8.21 -4.70
C ARG A 37 -5.74 7.12 -5.76
N PRO A 38 -4.51 6.59 -5.88
CA PRO A 38 -4.28 5.48 -6.79
C PRO A 38 -5.17 4.28 -6.43
N ASN A 39 -5.70 3.62 -7.45
CA ASN A 39 -6.42 2.35 -7.32
C ASN A 39 -5.44 1.17 -7.44
N GLU A 40 -5.91 -0.04 -7.15
CA GLU A 40 -5.07 -1.25 -7.21
C GLU A 40 -4.46 -1.50 -8.60
N GLY A 41 -5.16 -1.10 -9.67
CA GLY A 41 -4.69 -1.19 -11.04
C GLY A 41 -3.49 -0.28 -11.34
N ASP A 42 -3.36 0.84 -10.64
CA ASP A 42 -2.23 1.77 -10.78
C ASP A 42 -0.92 1.18 -10.23
N PHE A 43 -1.01 0.12 -9.42
CA PHE A 43 0.14 -0.59 -8.83
C PHE A 43 0.46 -1.93 -9.52
N ARG A 44 -0.08 -2.20 -10.72
CA ARG A 44 0.21 -3.44 -11.46
C ARG A 44 1.71 -3.66 -11.71
N TRP A 45 2.49 -2.60 -11.79
CA TRP A 45 3.93 -2.68 -11.92
C TRP A 45 4.63 -3.41 -10.75
N GLN A 46 4.04 -3.43 -9.56
CA GLN A 46 4.58 -4.16 -8.40
C GLN A 46 4.47 -5.67 -8.55
N GLN A 47 3.60 -6.15 -9.44
CA GLN A 47 3.38 -7.58 -9.69
C GLN A 47 4.39 -8.14 -10.70
N ILE A 48 5.15 -7.28 -11.38
CA ILE A 48 6.21 -7.71 -12.28
C ILE A 48 7.33 -8.33 -11.43
N PRO A 49 7.81 -9.54 -11.77
CA PRO A 49 8.92 -10.18 -11.06
C PRO A 49 10.25 -9.51 -11.47
N TRP A 50 10.49 -8.32 -10.93
CA TRP A 50 11.67 -7.51 -11.22
C TRP A 50 12.95 -8.28 -10.89
N GLN A 51 13.92 -8.24 -11.81
CA GLN A 51 15.29 -8.61 -11.47
C GLN A 51 15.99 -7.46 -10.78
N ILE A 52 16.45 -7.70 -9.56
CA ILE A 52 17.06 -6.69 -8.69
C ILE A 52 18.58 -6.62 -8.82
N ASP A 53 19.22 -7.69 -9.31
CA ASP A 53 20.64 -7.69 -9.64
C ASP A 53 20.82 -7.21 -11.10
N PRO A 54 21.48 -6.05 -11.33
CA PRO A 54 21.69 -5.52 -12.67
C PRO A 54 22.51 -6.45 -13.58
N ALA A 55 23.48 -7.21 -13.03
CA ALA A 55 24.32 -8.10 -13.80
C ALA A 55 23.52 -9.32 -14.28
N GLU A 56 22.68 -9.88 -13.42
CA GLU A 56 21.78 -10.97 -13.79
C GLU A 56 20.73 -10.52 -14.80
N ALA A 57 20.14 -9.33 -14.60
CA ALA A 57 19.17 -8.76 -15.53
C ALA A 57 19.77 -8.53 -16.92
N LEU A 58 21.01 -8.01 -16.98
CA LEU A 58 21.73 -7.80 -18.24
C LEU A 58 22.06 -9.11 -18.95
N LYS A 59 22.47 -10.13 -18.20
CA LYS A 59 22.71 -11.47 -18.75
C LYS A 59 21.42 -12.04 -19.35
N LEU A 60 20.32 -12.01 -18.60
CA LEU A 60 19.02 -12.52 -19.04
C LEU A 60 18.55 -11.81 -20.33
N ALA A 61 18.66 -10.48 -20.39
CA ALA A 61 18.27 -9.70 -21.57
C ALA A 61 19.08 -10.08 -22.83
N ARG A 62 20.38 -10.36 -22.66
CA ARG A 62 21.25 -10.83 -23.75
C ARG A 62 20.87 -12.24 -24.20
N ASP A 63 20.67 -13.15 -23.26
CA ASP A 63 20.31 -14.54 -23.53
C ASP A 63 18.94 -14.63 -24.22
N GLU A 64 17.97 -13.82 -23.82
CA GLU A 64 16.64 -13.73 -24.45
C GLU A 64 16.62 -12.89 -25.74
N GLN A 65 17.70 -12.18 -26.07
CA GLN A 65 17.78 -11.20 -27.17
C GLN A 65 16.67 -10.13 -27.11
N ARG A 66 16.36 -9.64 -25.91
CA ARG A 66 15.29 -8.64 -25.66
C ARG A 66 15.84 -7.35 -25.08
N PRO A 67 15.19 -6.19 -25.34
CA PRO A 67 15.57 -4.94 -24.70
C PRO A 67 15.45 -5.02 -23.18
N LEU A 68 16.41 -4.42 -22.47
CA LEU A 68 16.37 -4.27 -21.01
C LEU A 68 15.64 -2.97 -20.65
N PHE A 69 14.57 -3.07 -19.86
CA PHE A 69 13.94 -1.93 -19.21
C PHE A 69 14.48 -1.80 -17.79
N VAL A 70 15.06 -0.65 -17.47
CA VAL A 70 15.62 -0.36 -16.14
C VAL A 70 14.72 0.65 -15.46
N TRP A 71 14.21 0.29 -14.28
CA TRP A 71 13.47 1.20 -13.41
C TRP A 71 14.32 1.53 -12.19
N LEU A 72 14.65 2.81 -12.02
CA LEU A 72 15.28 3.35 -10.83
C LEU A 72 14.25 4.21 -10.08
N ALA A 73 13.91 3.84 -8.86
CA ALA A 73 12.94 4.55 -8.04
C ALA A 73 13.63 5.34 -6.91
N GLY A 74 14.38 6.38 -7.28
CA GLY A 74 14.96 7.29 -6.29
C GLY A 74 13.92 8.28 -5.77
N GLY A 75 13.46 8.11 -4.53
CA GLY A 75 12.64 9.13 -3.87
C GLY A 75 13.41 10.46 -3.70
N ARG A 76 12.70 11.56 -3.51
CA ARG A 76 13.29 12.83 -3.04
C ARG A 76 12.67 13.22 -1.71
N ASP A 77 13.47 13.81 -0.83
CA ASP A 77 12.97 14.40 0.39
C ASP A 77 12.19 15.70 0.09
N ARG A 78 11.66 16.32 1.14
CA ARG A 78 10.90 17.58 1.05
C ARG A 78 11.71 18.72 0.43
N ASP A 79 13.02 18.71 0.58
CA ASP A 79 13.94 19.75 0.11
C ASP A 79 14.52 19.41 -1.29
N GLY A 80 14.04 18.32 -1.90
CA GLY A 80 14.42 17.88 -3.23
C GLY A 80 15.71 17.04 -3.26
N SER A 81 16.31 16.72 -2.11
CA SER A 81 17.49 15.86 -2.04
C SER A 81 17.09 14.42 -2.37
N PRO A 82 17.88 13.68 -3.17
CA PRO A 82 17.63 12.26 -3.40
C PRO A 82 17.65 11.47 -2.08
N LEU A 83 16.58 10.72 -1.81
CA LEU A 83 16.49 9.78 -0.68
C LEU A 83 17.37 8.56 -0.90
N GLU A 84 17.61 8.19 -2.16
CA GLU A 84 18.53 7.13 -2.52
C GLU A 84 19.87 7.76 -2.92
N ARG A 85 20.87 7.59 -2.06
CA ARG A 85 22.28 7.82 -2.42
C ARG A 85 22.75 6.56 -3.15
N CYS A 86 22.73 6.60 -4.47
CA CYS A 86 23.51 5.66 -5.27
C CYS A 86 25.00 5.80 -4.94
#